data_AF-A0A366HN94-F1
#
_entry.id   AF-A0A366HN94-F1
#
_cell.length_a   1.000
_cell.length_b   1.000
_cell.length_c   1.000
_cell.angle_alpha   90.00
_cell.angle_beta   90.00
_cell.angle_gamma   90.00
#
_symmetry.space_group_name_H-M   'P 1'
#
loop_
_entity.id
_entity.type
_entity.pdbx_description
1 polymer ?
#
loop_
_entity_poly.entity_id
_entity_poly.type
_entity_poly.pdbx_seq_one_letter_code
_entity_poly.pdbx_strand_id
1 'polypeptide(L)'
;MTGLTSTRDQAPRGSLKVHGVPWLRMKVGISLLLVAHFATMLLMVGTTEGGRYTAPPLLQKAAVPAMPYVRFLGVNSGYRFFAPDPGPATLIWARIERVDGSSEWVEYPSRTRQAWTMAYQRELYPAMLLGAQVAPSDLVVAPGRPRVTELGITYAMAFVRRLARLHGSADNRVAKVELFSVSHAIRTPQQVRSGWDAEDLRLYFPVSLGAFSPEGVPLDGVVRMGHERPGILEVAERMLRESSASGSVTQQAPDMPGALRRLLREHPELNAPGDERPLQERIGTAVMSRDVQH
;
A
#
# COMPACT_ATOMS: atom_id res chain seq x y z
N MET A 1 -54.68 -70.86 20.54
CA MET A 1 -53.93 -70.74 21.81
C MET A 1 -52.50 -70.32 21.50
N THR A 2 -51.88 -69.57 22.42
CA THR A 2 -50.50 -69.04 22.46
C THR A 2 -50.14 -67.98 21.40
N GLY A 3 -49.98 -66.67 21.66
CA GLY A 3 -49.66 -65.94 22.89
C GLY A 3 -48.22 -65.41 22.84
N LEU A 4 -47.89 -64.51 21.90
CA LEU A 4 -46.56 -63.87 21.79
C LEU A 4 -46.52 -62.60 22.65
N THR A 5 -46.00 -62.75 23.87
CA THR A 5 -45.69 -61.65 24.78
C THR A 5 -44.47 -60.87 24.28
N SER A 6 -44.70 -59.63 23.84
CA SER A 6 -43.66 -58.64 23.53
C SER A 6 -42.98 -58.20 24.83
N THR A 7 -41.82 -58.77 25.12
CA THR A 7 -40.86 -58.28 26.12
C THR A 7 -40.22 -57.00 25.58
N ARG A 8 -40.93 -55.89 25.75
CA ARG A 8 -40.40 -54.54 25.51
C ARG A 8 -39.37 -54.26 26.61
N ASP A 9 -38.10 -54.32 26.23
CA ASP A 9 -36.94 -53.92 27.04
C ASP A 9 -37.19 -52.57 27.72
N GLN A 10 -37.50 -52.63 29.01
CA GLN A 10 -37.46 -51.48 29.90
C GLN A 10 -36.00 -51.24 30.28
N ALA A 11 -35.24 -50.62 29.37
CA ALA A 11 -33.95 -50.07 29.75
C ALA A 11 -34.19 -49.04 30.87
N PRO A 12 -33.52 -49.16 32.03
CA PRO A 12 -33.72 -48.22 33.12
C PRO A 12 -33.34 -46.82 32.63
N ARG A 13 -34.34 -45.93 32.57
CA ARG A 13 -34.11 -44.49 32.42
C ARG A 13 -33.42 -44.01 33.69
N GLY A 14 -32.11 -44.22 33.76
CA GLY A 14 -31.26 -43.60 34.76
C GLY A 14 -31.47 -42.11 34.65
N SER A 15 -32.15 -41.52 35.64
CA SER A 15 -32.27 -40.08 35.75
C SER A 15 -30.86 -39.54 35.95
N LEU A 16 -30.21 -39.12 34.86
CA LEU A 16 -29.03 -38.28 34.93
C LEU A 16 -29.46 -37.06 35.74
N LYS A 17 -29.09 -37.04 37.02
CA LYS A 17 -29.19 -35.88 37.88
C LYS A 17 -28.26 -34.84 37.28
N VAL A 18 -28.75 -34.10 36.29
CA VAL A 18 -28.07 -32.95 35.72
C VAL A 18 -27.82 -32.01 36.89
N HIS A 19 -26.56 -31.90 37.31
CA HIS A 19 -26.13 -30.95 38.33
C HIS A 19 -26.51 -29.55 37.84
N GLY A 20 -27.68 -29.07 38.26
CA GLY A 20 -28.44 -28.00 37.59
C GLY A 20 -27.92 -26.59 37.81
N VAL A 21 -26.85 -26.41 38.57
CA VAL A 21 -26.32 -25.10 38.98
C VAL A 21 -25.02 -24.69 38.28
N PRO A 22 -24.01 -25.57 38.07
CA PRO A 22 -22.77 -25.18 37.35
C PRO A 22 -23.04 -24.79 35.90
N TRP A 23 -24.00 -25.43 35.25
CA TRP A 23 -24.30 -25.17 33.84
C TRP A 23 -24.92 -23.79 33.58
N LEU A 24 -25.82 -23.33 34.46
CA LEU A 24 -26.44 -22.01 34.32
C LEU A 24 -25.40 -20.90 34.53
N ARG A 25 -24.55 -21.02 35.55
CA ARG A 25 -23.46 -20.06 35.80
C ARG A 25 -22.47 -20.01 34.65
N MET A 26 -22.11 -21.16 34.08
CA MET A 26 -21.23 -21.24 32.92
C MET A 26 -21.88 -20.57 31.68
N LYS A 27 -23.16 -20.83 31.41
CA LYS A 27 -23.91 -20.18 30.32
C LYS A 27 -23.95 -18.67 30.47
N VAL A 28 -24.21 -18.18 31.68
CA VAL A 28 -24.19 -16.74 31.98
C VAL A 28 -22.79 -16.18 31.76
N GLY A 29 -21.74 -16.86 32.24
CA GLY A 29 -20.35 -16.46 32.02
C GLY A 29 -19.99 -16.36 30.54
N ILE A 30 -20.31 -17.38 29.74
CA ILE A 30 -20.08 -17.38 28.28
C ILE A 30 -20.86 -16.25 27.61
N SER A 31 -22.12 -16.05 28.00
CA SER A 31 -22.96 -14.99 27.43
C SER A 31 -22.39 -13.60 27.73
N LEU A 32 -21.92 -13.36 28.96
CA LEU A 32 -21.26 -12.11 29.33
C LEU A 32 -19.95 -11.90 28.56
N LEU A 33 -19.15 -12.95 28.36
CA LEU A 33 -17.93 -12.88 27.57
C LEU A 33 -18.22 -12.54 26.10
N LEU A 34 -19.25 -13.13 25.51
CA LEU A 34 -19.68 -12.80 24.14
C LEU A 34 -20.14 -11.34 24.05
N VAL A 35 -20.99 -10.89 24.97
CA VAL A 35 -21.44 -9.49 25.01
C VAL A 35 -20.25 -8.54 25.18
N ALA A 36 -19.30 -8.85 26.06
CA ALA A 36 -18.09 -8.05 26.25
C ALA A 36 -17.21 -8.02 24.99
N HIS A 37 -17.07 -9.15 24.29
CA HIS A 37 -16.35 -9.21 23.01
C HIS A 37 -17.01 -8.33 21.95
N PHE A 38 -18.31 -8.48 21.72
CA PHE A 38 -19.04 -7.68 20.72
C PHE A 38 -19.07 -6.19 21.08
N ALA A 39 -19.25 -5.84 22.35
CA ALA A 39 -19.15 -4.46 22.82
C ALA A 39 -17.75 -3.89 22.55
N THR A 40 -16.70 -4.69 22.77
CA THR A 40 -15.32 -4.30 22.44
C THR A 40 -15.14 -4.11 20.93
N MET A 41 -15.67 -5.00 20.09
CA MET A 41 -15.59 -4.85 18.63
C MET A 41 -16.32 -3.58 18.14
N LEU A 42 -17.53 -3.32 18.64
CA LEU A 42 -18.29 -2.11 18.32
C LEU A 42 -17.53 -0.85 18.74
N LEU A 43 -16.93 -0.88 19.93
CA LEU A 43 -16.10 0.20 20.43
C LEU A 43 -14.88 0.43 19.54
N MET A 44 -14.20 -0.65 19.11
CA MET A 44 -13.06 -0.54 18.21
C MET A 44 -13.42 0.02 16.85
N VAL A 45 -14.56 -0.39 16.28
CA VAL A 45 -15.10 0.18 15.04
C VAL A 45 -15.34 1.69 15.23
N GLY A 46 -15.96 2.10 16.33
CA GLY A 46 -16.21 3.51 16.65
C GLY A 46 -14.95 4.35 16.89
N THR A 47 -13.82 3.71 17.22
CA THR A 47 -12.52 4.39 17.36
C THR A 47 -11.67 4.40 16.08
N THR A 48 -12.19 3.85 14.97
CA THR A 48 -11.42 3.80 13.72
C THR A 48 -11.35 5.22 13.14
N GLU A 49 -10.13 5.71 12.96
CA GLU A 49 -9.86 6.98 12.27
C GLU A 49 -9.57 6.71 10.79
N GLY A 50 -10.09 7.57 9.93
CA GLY A 50 -9.78 7.60 8.51
C GLY A 50 -9.27 8.97 8.10
N GLY A 51 -8.67 9.09 6.92
CA GLY A 51 -8.09 10.37 6.44
C GLY A 51 -9.08 11.55 6.40
N ARG A 52 -10.39 11.28 6.42
CA ARG A 52 -11.46 12.30 6.46
C ARG A 52 -12.29 12.32 7.75
N TYR A 53 -12.11 11.36 8.65
CA TYR A 53 -12.97 11.17 9.82
C TYR A 53 -12.13 10.87 11.06
N THR A 54 -12.19 11.75 12.06
CA THR A 54 -11.57 11.53 13.37
C THR A 54 -12.53 10.81 14.30
N ALA A 55 -12.00 9.93 15.16
CA ALA A 55 -12.82 9.19 16.10
C ALA A 55 -13.30 10.12 17.23
N PRO A 56 -14.57 10.05 17.65
CA PRO A 56 -15.07 10.82 18.78
C PRO A 56 -14.21 10.60 20.04
N PRO A 57 -13.72 11.67 20.72
CA PRO A 57 -12.82 11.54 21.87
C PRO A 57 -13.38 10.68 23.02
N LEU A 58 -14.71 10.66 23.16
CA LEU A 58 -15.38 9.84 24.15
C LEU A 58 -15.21 8.34 23.87
N LEU A 59 -15.31 7.92 22.61
CA LEU A 59 -15.11 6.53 22.21
C LEU A 59 -13.65 6.12 22.40
N GLN A 60 -12.70 7.01 22.08
CA GLN A 60 -11.28 6.76 22.33
C GLN A 60 -10.99 6.50 23.81
N LYS A 61 -11.54 7.35 24.71
CA LYS A 61 -11.40 7.16 26.16
C LYS A 61 -12.06 5.88 26.64
N ALA A 62 -13.26 5.56 26.14
CA ALA A 62 -13.97 4.34 26.50
C ALA A 62 -13.25 3.07 26.04
N ALA A 63 -12.46 3.12 24.96
CA ALA A 63 -11.69 1.99 24.43
C ALA A 63 -10.44 1.63 25.23
N VAL A 64 -9.88 2.57 26.02
CA VAL A 64 -8.62 2.37 26.76
C VAL A 64 -8.61 1.08 27.61
N PRO A 65 -9.65 0.77 28.40
CA PRO A 65 -9.68 -0.45 29.21
C PRO A 65 -9.70 -1.76 28.38
N ALA A 66 -10.22 -1.70 27.14
CA ALA A 66 -10.31 -2.86 26.27
C ALA A 66 -9.00 -3.13 25.49
N MET A 67 -8.06 -2.18 25.48
CA MET A 67 -6.84 -2.28 24.68
C MET A 67 -5.96 -3.51 24.98
N PRO A 68 -5.77 -3.97 26.23
CA PRO A 68 -5.01 -5.19 26.49
C PRO A 68 -5.62 -6.42 25.80
N TYR A 69 -6.95 -6.56 25.87
CA TYR A 69 -7.68 -7.66 25.22
C TYR A 69 -7.62 -7.56 23.69
N VAL A 70 -7.81 -6.36 23.14
CA VAL A 70 -7.74 -6.10 21.69
C VAL A 70 -6.34 -6.40 21.15
N ARG A 71 -5.29 -6.00 21.87
CA ARG A 71 -3.89 -6.30 21.53
C ARG A 71 -3.60 -7.79 21.62
N PHE A 72 -4.10 -8.47 22.65
CA PHE A 72 -3.97 -9.92 22.80
C PHE A 72 -4.58 -10.68 21.61
N LEU A 73 -5.75 -10.25 21.14
CA LEU A 73 -6.40 -10.87 19.97
C LEU A 73 -5.83 -10.43 18.62
N GLY A 74 -4.97 -9.41 18.56
CA GLY A 74 -4.47 -8.87 17.30
C GLY A 74 -5.56 -8.22 16.42
N VAL A 75 -6.61 -7.67 17.04
CA VAL A 75 -7.75 -7.00 16.38
C VAL A 75 -7.73 -5.48 16.57
N ASN A 76 -6.54 -4.93 16.82
CA ASN A 76 -6.28 -3.49 17.00
C ASN A 76 -6.32 -2.68 15.69
N SER A 77 -6.51 -3.33 14.54
CA SER A 77 -6.66 -2.67 13.26
C SER A 77 -8.14 -2.58 12.89
N GLY A 78 -8.76 -1.41 13.15
CA GLY A 78 -10.13 -1.11 12.71
C GLY A 78 -10.33 -1.27 11.20
N TYR A 79 -9.23 -1.18 10.44
CA TYR A 79 -9.13 -1.43 9.01
C TYR A 79 -9.65 -2.82 8.58
N ARG A 80 -9.63 -3.81 9.47
CA ARG A 80 -10.14 -5.17 9.19
C ARG A 80 -11.66 -5.26 9.17
N PHE A 81 -12.38 -4.29 9.73
CA PHE A 81 -13.82 -4.38 9.88
C PHE A 81 -14.57 -3.66 8.76
N PHE A 82 -14.20 -2.41 8.42
CA PHE A 82 -14.91 -1.61 7.40
C PHE A 82 -14.06 -0.43 6.93
N ALA A 83 -13.03 -0.61 6.10
CA ALA A 83 -12.56 0.52 5.29
C ALA A 83 -13.36 0.51 3.97
N PRO A 84 -14.54 1.16 3.86
CA PRO A 84 -15.24 1.30 2.58
C PRO A 84 -14.45 2.14 1.58
N ASP A 85 -13.45 2.88 2.06
CA ASP A 85 -12.58 3.74 1.26
C ASP A 85 -11.14 3.55 1.79
N PRO A 86 -10.38 2.56 1.29
CA PRO A 86 -8.96 2.49 1.58
C PRO A 86 -8.33 3.84 1.22
N GLY A 87 -7.35 4.32 1.99
CA GLY A 87 -6.58 5.47 1.52
C GLY A 87 -5.83 5.14 0.23
N PRO A 88 -5.35 6.14 -0.53
CA PRO A 88 -4.42 5.92 -1.62
C PRO A 88 -3.26 5.02 -1.18
N ALA A 89 -2.87 4.07 -2.02
CA ALA A 89 -1.71 3.24 -1.73
C ALA A 89 -0.44 4.05 -2.02
N THR A 90 0.55 3.99 -1.14
CA THR A 90 1.87 4.56 -1.45
C THR A 90 2.77 3.50 -2.05
N LEU A 91 3.32 3.81 -3.21
CA LEU A 91 4.40 3.10 -3.88
C LEU A 91 5.69 3.92 -3.79
N ILE A 92 6.81 3.27 -3.98
CA ILE A 92 8.11 3.90 -4.14
C ILE A 92 8.58 3.66 -5.57
N TRP A 93 8.89 4.74 -6.27
CA TRP A 93 9.65 4.68 -7.51
C TRP A 93 11.07 5.16 -7.22
N ALA A 94 12.05 4.49 -7.80
CA ALA A 94 13.44 4.91 -7.67
C ALA A 94 14.15 4.85 -9.02
N ARG A 95 14.99 5.85 -9.27
CA ARG A 95 15.97 5.80 -10.35
C ARG A 95 17.31 5.42 -9.74
N ILE A 96 17.89 4.34 -10.24
CA ILE A 96 19.17 3.81 -9.76
C ILE A 96 20.20 4.08 -10.85
N GLU A 97 21.19 4.91 -10.52
CA GLU A 97 22.32 5.21 -11.39
C GLU A 97 23.57 4.52 -10.84
N ARG A 98 24.32 3.89 -11.74
CA ARG A 98 25.51 3.10 -11.41
C ARG A 98 26.79 3.83 -11.81
N VAL A 99 27.92 3.30 -11.35
CA VAL A 99 29.25 3.86 -11.62
C VAL A 99 29.63 3.89 -13.11
N ASP A 100 29.07 2.98 -13.91
CA ASP A 100 29.26 2.95 -15.37
C ASP A 100 28.38 3.96 -16.13
N GLY A 101 27.56 4.75 -15.41
CA GLY A 101 26.62 5.71 -15.98
C GLY A 101 25.29 5.09 -16.43
N SER A 102 25.14 3.77 -16.36
CA SER A 102 23.86 3.11 -16.64
C SER A 102 22.83 3.49 -15.57
N SER A 103 21.57 3.58 -15.99
CA SER A 103 20.48 3.85 -15.06
C SER A 103 19.26 3.00 -15.35
N GLU A 104 18.50 2.68 -14.30
CA GLU A 104 17.22 1.99 -14.42
C GLU A 104 16.19 2.57 -13.46
N TRP A 105 14.92 2.35 -13.78
CA TRP A 105 13.80 2.72 -12.94
C TRP A 105 13.16 1.49 -12.32
N VAL A 106 12.94 1.56 -11.02
CA VAL A 106 12.41 0.45 -10.23
C VAL A 106 11.18 0.87 -9.43
N GLU A 107 10.16 0.02 -9.42
CA GLU A 107 8.97 0.14 -8.57
C GLU A 107 9.01 -0.81 -7.38
N TYR A 108 8.58 -0.31 -6.22
CA TYR A 108 8.40 -1.06 -4.98
C TYR A 108 7.10 -0.68 -4.27
N PRO A 109 6.29 -1.65 -3.83
CA PRO A 109 6.36 -3.07 -4.20
C PRO A 109 6.04 -3.29 -5.69
N SER A 110 6.61 -4.33 -6.30
CA SER A 110 6.30 -4.71 -7.68
C SER A 110 5.51 -6.02 -7.74
N ARG A 111 4.36 -6.01 -8.43
CA ARG A 111 3.53 -7.22 -8.64
C ARG A 111 4.18 -8.24 -9.57
N THR A 112 5.10 -7.80 -10.44
CA THR A 112 5.81 -8.71 -11.35
C THR A 112 7.00 -9.37 -10.69
N ARG A 113 7.63 -8.71 -9.72
CA ARG A 113 8.76 -9.28 -8.97
C ARG A 113 8.30 -10.29 -7.91
N GLN A 114 7.12 -10.08 -7.34
CA GLN A 114 6.62 -10.89 -6.24
C GLN A 114 5.54 -11.86 -6.74
N ALA A 115 5.92 -13.14 -6.89
CA ALA A 115 4.97 -14.20 -7.25
C ALA A 115 3.93 -14.47 -6.15
N TRP A 116 4.23 -14.10 -4.90
CA TRP A 116 3.39 -14.40 -3.74
C TRP A 116 2.88 -13.15 -3.06
N THR A 117 1.58 -13.14 -2.73
CA THR A 117 0.90 -12.01 -2.09
C THR A 117 1.59 -11.56 -0.80
N MET A 118 2.06 -12.49 0.03
CA MET A 118 2.72 -12.13 1.30
C MET A 118 4.05 -11.39 1.08
N ALA A 119 4.79 -11.73 0.04
CA ALA A 119 6.04 -11.05 -0.28
C ALA A 119 5.78 -9.62 -0.79
N TYR A 120 4.74 -9.45 -1.60
CA TYR A 120 4.24 -8.13 -2.00
C TYR A 120 3.82 -7.30 -0.79
N GLN A 121 3.02 -7.85 0.13
CA GLN A 121 2.56 -7.14 1.33
C GLN A 121 3.72 -6.71 2.23
N ARG A 122 4.78 -7.53 2.34
CA ARG A 122 6.00 -7.18 3.10
C ARG A 122 6.74 -5.99 2.49
N GLU A 123 6.72 -5.83 1.16
CA GLU A 123 7.32 -4.67 0.49
C GLU A 123 6.40 -3.45 0.46
N LEU A 124 5.08 -3.67 0.47
CA LEU A 124 4.08 -2.61 0.53
C LEU A 124 4.14 -1.83 1.84
N TYR A 125 4.28 -2.52 2.98
CA TYR A 125 4.19 -1.88 4.29
C TYR A 125 5.28 -0.80 4.52
N PRO A 126 6.57 -1.02 4.22
CA PRO A 126 7.57 0.04 4.27
C PRO A 126 7.30 1.22 3.33
N ALA A 127 6.77 0.97 2.13
CA ALA A 127 6.38 2.03 1.19
C ALA A 127 5.24 2.88 1.76
N MET A 128 4.23 2.25 2.34
CA MET A 128 3.13 2.92 3.03
C MET A 128 3.59 3.71 4.26
N LEU A 129 4.48 3.14 5.08
CA LEU A 129 5.06 3.84 6.22
C LEU A 129 5.82 5.09 5.79
N LEU A 130 6.68 4.99 4.77
CA LEU A 130 7.38 6.14 4.21
C LEU A 130 6.39 7.17 3.67
N GLY A 131 5.40 6.75 2.90
CA GLY A 131 4.34 7.64 2.39
C GLY A 131 3.61 8.41 3.47
N ALA A 132 3.26 7.75 4.58
CA ALA A 132 2.62 8.40 5.72
C ALA A 132 3.50 9.47 6.40
N GLN A 133 4.82 9.43 6.17
CA GLN A 133 5.76 10.46 6.64
C GLN A 133 6.01 11.56 5.61
N VAL A 134 5.54 11.42 4.37
CA VAL A 134 5.69 12.39 3.28
C VAL A 134 4.42 13.25 3.21
N ALA A 135 4.53 14.46 3.76
CA ALA A 135 3.46 15.46 3.86
C ALA A 135 2.14 14.95 4.49
N PRO A 136 2.10 14.75 5.83
CA PRO A 136 0.84 14.64 6.57
C PRO A 136 -0.10 15.79 6.18
N SER A 137 -1.32 15.45 5.79
CA SER A 137 -2.34 16.37 5.23
C SER A 137 -2.72 17.54 6.14
N ASP A 138 -2.24 17.55 7.37
CA ASP A 138 -2.53 18.46 8.47
C ASP A 138 -1.33 19.31 8.92
N LEU A 139 -0.12 19.07 8.40
CA LEU A 139 1.03 19.91 8.75
C LEU A 139 1.02 21.21 7.95
N VAL A 140 0.80 22.32 8.63
CA VAL A 140 1.20 23.66 8.16
C VAL A 140 2.72 23.66 8.06
N VAL A 141 3.25 23.31 6.90
CA VAL A 141 4.69 23.27 6.67
C VAL A 141 5.19 24.72 6.58
N ALA A 142 5.88 25.17 7.62
CA ALA A 142 6.60 26.44 7.60
C ALA A 142 7.55 26.48 6.38
N PRO A 143 7.68 27.63 5.69
CA PRO A 143 8.64 27.78 4.59
C PRO A 143 10.05 27.32 5.00
N GLY A 144 10.70 26.50 4.17
CA GLY A 144 12.07 26.02 4.40
C GLY A 144 12.23 24.79 5.31
N ARG A 145 11.14 24.10 5.69
CA ARG A 145 11.23 22.78 6.35
C ARG A 145 10.84 21.66 5.40
N PRO A 146 11.54 20.50 5.43
CA PRO A 146 11.20 19.36 4.60
C PRO A 146 9.73 19.00 4.78
N ARG A 147 9.07 18.62 3.68
CA ARG A 147 7.73 18.02 3.72
C ARG A 147 7.78 16.54 4.06
N VAL A 148 8.77 16.15 4.86
CA VAL A 148 9.01 14.80 5.33
C VAL A 148 9.41 14.88 6.79
N THR A 149 8.82 14.03 7.63
CA THR A 149 9.19 13.97 9.06
C THR A 149 10.62 13.42 9.23
N GLU A 150 11.24 13.61 10.40
CA GLU A 150 12.54 13.00 10.70
C GLU A 150 12.52 11.46 10.59
N LEU A 151 11.38 10.86 10.96
CA LEU A 151 11.15 9.43 10.78
C LEU A 151 11.10 9.05 9.29
N GLY A 152 10.45 9.87 8.46
CA GLY A 152 10.40 9.69 7.02
C GLY A 152 11.77 9.79 6.36
N ILE A 153 12.61 10.74 6.80
CA ILE A 153 14.00 10.84 6.34
C ILE A 153 14.74 9.54 6.69
N THR A 154 14.64 9.07 7.94
CA THR A 154 15.27 7.82 8.38
C THR A 154 14.83 6.62 7.54
N TYR A 155 13.53 6.52 7.22
CA TYR A 155 12.99 5.48 6.36
C TYR A 155 13.50 5.59 4.92
N ALA A 156 13.54 6.78 4.33
CA ALA A 156 14.10 6.99 2.99
C ALA A 156 15.57 6.55 2.92
N MET A 157 16.40 6.96 3.90
CA MET A 157 17.82 6.55 3.96
C MET A 157 17.97 5.03 4.09
N ALA A 158 17.17 4.38 4.93
CA ALA A 158 17.19 2.93 5.10
C ALA A 158 16.73 2.20 3.82
N PHE A 159 15.72 2.73 3.14
CA PHE A 159 15.21 2.19 1.88
C PHE A 159 16.25 2.30 0.77
N VAL A 160 16.94 3.44 0.65
CA VAL A 160 18.03 3.65 -0.31
C VAL A 160 19.16 2.65 -0.08
N ARG A 161 19.63 2.49 1.18
CA ARG A 161 20.67 1.48 1.49
C ARG A 161 20.25 0.06 1.07
N ARG A 162 18.96 -0.26 1.20
CA ARG A 162 18.42 -1.55 0.73
C ARG A 162 18.46 -1.63 -0.79
N LEU A 163 18.01 -0.60 -1.50
CA LEU A 163 18.03 -0.56 -2.97
C LEU A 163 19.46 -0.66 -3.52
N ALA A 164 20.40 0.07 -2.94
CA ALA A 164 21.81 0.03 -3.33
C ALA A 164 22.41 -1.38 -3.21
N ARG A 165 22.05 -2.13 -2.16
CA ARG A 165 22.48 -3.53 -2.01
C ARG A 165 21.78 -4.50 -2.95
N LEU A 166 20.51 -4.25 -3.30
CA LEU A 166 19.74 -5.12 -4.18
C LEU A 166 20.13 -4.97 -5.65
N HIS A 167 20.50 -3.74 -6.05
CA HIS A 167 20.75 -3.39 -7.46
C HIS A 167 22.22 -3.16 -7.77
N GLY A 168 23.08 -3.07 -6.76
CA GLY A 168 24.52 -3.04 -6.92
C GLY A 168 25.11 -4.43 -7.03
N SER A 169 26.17 -4.55 -7.82
CA SER A 169 27.03 -5.74 -7.88
C SER A 169 28.48 -5.37 -7.52
N ALA A 170 29.36 -6.36 -7.41
CA ALA A 170 30.78 -6.11 -7.18
C ALA A 170 31.40 -5.29 -8.32
N ASP A 171 31.03 -5.61 -9.56
CA ASP A 171 31.58 -5.01 -10.78
C ASP A 171 30.86 -3.71 -11.18
N ASN A 172 29.60 -3.56 -10.78
CA ASN A 172 28.80 -2.39 -11.10
C ASN A 172 27.99 -1.90 -9.90
N ARG A 173 28.63 -1.06 -9.09
CA ARG A 173 28.06 -0.50 -7.87
C ARG A 173 27.08 0.61 -8.19
N VAL A 174 26.07 0.77 -7.33
CA VAL A 174 25.19 1.94 -7.36
C VAL A 174 26.00 3.18 -6.98
N ALA A 175 25.85 4.26 -7.74
CA ALA A 175 26.46 5.55 -7.49
C ALA A 175 25.46 6.54 -6.88
N LYS A 176 24.20 6.49 -7.32
CA LYS A 176 23.14 7.42 -6.90
C LYS A 176 21.78 6.76 -6.95
N VAL A 177 20.92 7.07 -5.98
CA VAL A 177 19.51 6.67 -5.97
C VAL A 177 18.65 7.91 -5.84
N GLU A 178 17.81 8.18 -6.83
CA GLU A 178 16.76 9.19 -6.73
C GLU A 178 15.47 8.52 -6.32
N LEU A 179 14.80 9.04 -5.30
CA LEU A 179 13.67 8.38 -4.66
C LEU A 179 12.40 9.22 -4.80
N PHE A 180 11.29 8.56 -5.14
CA PHE A 180 9.97 9.16 -5.24
C PHE A 180 8.98 8.39 -4.38
N SER A 181 8.24 9.12 -3.53
CA SER A 181 7.04 8.59 -2.88
C SER A 181 5.85 8.85 -3.80
N VAL A 182 5.19 7.81 -4.26
CA VAL A 182 4.13 7.91 -5.27
C VAL A 182 2.81 7.46 -4.67
N SER A 183 1.88 8.40 -4.53
CA SER A 183 0.52 8.10 -4.12
C SER A 183 -0.26 7.57 -5.32
N HIS A 184 -0.90 6.41 -5.16
CA HIS A 184 -1.79 5.79 -6.14
C HIS A 184 -3.24 5.93 -5.68
N ALA A 185 -3.96 6.85 -6.30
CA ALA A 185 -5.35 7.13 -5.95
C ALA A 185 -6.28 6.00 -6.37
N ILE A 186 -7.28 5.76 -5.53
CA ILE A 186 -8.37 4.86 -5.87
C ILE A 186 -9.30 5.55 -6.87
N ARG A 187 -9.69 4.79 -7.89
CA ARG A 187 -10.64 5.25 -8.90
C ARG A 187 -11.97 5.58 -8.26
N THR A 188 -12.52 6.73 -8.61
CA THR A 188 -13.90 7.08 -8.30
C THR A 188 -14.87 6.25 -9.16
N PRO A 189 -16.14 6.09 -8.72
CA PRO A 189 -17.15 5.42 -9.54
C PRO A 189 -17.32 6.04 -10.93
N GLN A 190 -17.14 7.36 -11.05
CA GLN A 190 -17.20 8.04 -12.35
C GLN A 190 -16.04 7.63 -13.26
N GLN A 191 -14.81 7.58 -12.73
CA GLN A 191 -13.64 7.12 -13.50
C GLN A 191 -13.80 5.66 -13.94
N VAL A 192 -14.33 4.79 -13.08
CA VAL A 192 -14.64 3.39 -13.46
C VAL A 192 -15.68 3.34 -14.59
N ARG A 193 -16.74 4.17 -14.54
CA ARG A 193 -17.73 4.27 -15.62
C ARG A 193 -17.13 4.81 -16.93
N SER A 194 -16.17 5.72 -16.83
CA SER A 194 -15.39 6.23 -17.96
C SER A 194 -14.30 5.27 -18.43
N GLY A 195 -14.29 4.01 -17.97
CA GLY A 195 -13.36 2.98 -18.43
C GLY A 195 -11.94 3.11 -17.90
N TRP A 196 -11.69 3.95 -16.88
CA TRP A 196 -10.34 4.11 -16.34
C TRP A 196 -9.82 2.82 -15.74
N ASP A 197 -8.60 2.47 -16.13
CA ASP A 197 -7.92 1.33 -15.59
C ASP A 197 -7.34 1.57 -14.19
N ALA A 198 -7.20 0.52 -13.38
CA ALA A 198 -6.57 0.61 -12.07
C ALA A 198 -5.11 1.12 -12.11
N GLU A 199 -4.38 0.86 -13.20
CA GLU A 199 -3.00 1.30 -13.44
C GLU A 199 -2.95 2.52 -14.39
N ASP A 200 -4.05 3.24 -14.55
CA ASP A 200 -4.05 4.48 -15.34
C ASP A 200 -3.08 5.50 -14.75
N LEU A 201 -2.17 6.01 -15.58
CA LEU A 201 -1.08 6.89 -15.17
C LEU A 201 -1.59 8.15 -14.44
N ARG A 202 -2.81 8.62 -14.74
CA ARG A 202 -3.44 9.78 -14.07
C ARG A 202 -3.72 9.56 -12.58
N LEU A 203 -3.70 8.32 -12.11
CA LEU A 203 -3.93 7.97 -10.71
C LEU A 203 -2.67 8.08 -9.85
N TYR A 204 -1.51 8.41 -10.44
CA TYR A 204 -0.22 8.44 -9.75
C TYR A 204 0.24 9.88 -9.49
N PHE A 205 0.60 10.15 -8.24
CA PHE A 205 1.02 11.47 -7.77
C PHE A 205 2.40 11.37 -7.12
N PRO A 206 3.49 11.59 -7.89
CA PRO A 206 4.84 11.44 -7.38
C PRO A 206 5.26 12.66 -6.55
N VAL A 207 5.98 12.39 -5.48
CA VAL A 207 6.65 13.38 -4.64
C VAL A 207 8.13 13.02 -4.57
N SER A 208 8.99 13.92 -5.04
CA SER A 208 10.43 13.71 -5.01
C SER A 208 10.95 13.78 -3.57
N LEU A 209 11.72 12.77 -3.19
CA LEU A 209 12.48 12.72 -1.94
C LEU A 209 13.96 13.06 -2.16
N GLY A 210 14.35 13.48 -3.37
CA GLY A 210 15.70 13.88 -3.72
C GLY A 210 16.62 12.71 -4.07
N ALA A 211 17.89 13.04 -4.31
CA ALA A 211 18.94 12.08 -4.61
C ALA A 211 19.72 11.68 -3.34
N PHE A 212 20.19 10.44 -3.31
CA PHE A 212 20.93 9.86 -2.20
C PHE A 212 22.17 9.10 -2.69
N SER A 213 23.21 9.08 -1.84
CA SER A 213 24.33 8.16 -1.99
C SER A 213 23.90 6.71 -1.68
N PRO A 214 24.72 5.70 -2.04
CA PRO A 214 24.45 4.29 -1.73
C PRO A 214 24.33 3.99 -0.22
N GLU A 215 24.97 4.82 0.61
CA GLU A 215 24.92 4.76 2.08
C GLU A 215 23.64 5.41 2.65
N GLY A 216 22.81 5.96 1.77
CA GLY A 216 21.57 6.66 2.09
C GLY A 216 21.81 8.08 2.58
N VAL A 217 22.92 8.73 2.22
CA VAL A 217 23.14 10.14 2.56
C VAL A 217 22.47 11.03 1.50
N PRO A 218 21.59 11.99 1.87
CA PRO A 218 20.98 12.90 0.91
C PRO A 218 22.03 13.78 0.22
N LEU A 219 22.00 13.86 -1.11
CA LEU A 219 22.96 14.63 -1.92
C LEU A 219 22.55 16.10 -2.06
N ASP A 220 21.24 16.38 -2.13
CA ASP A 220 20.69 17.74 -2.30
C ASP A 220 20.37 18.43 -0.95
N GLY A 221 20.78 17.81 0.15
CA GLY A 221 20.38 18.17 1.51
C GLY A 221 18.93 17.78 1.84
N VAL A 222 18.63 17.69 3.14
CA VAL A 222 17.29 17.29 3.61
C VAL A 222 16.22 18.35 3.38
N VAL A 223 16.59 19.63 3.25
CA VAL A 223 15.65 20.77 3.22
C VAL A 223 14.68 20.72 2.04
N ARG A 224 15.11 20.16 0.89
CA ARG A 224 14.29 20.10 -0.33
C ARG A 224 13.39 18.86 -0.40
N MET A 225 13.54 17.93 0.54
CA MET A 225 12.85 16.65 0.52
C MET A 225 11.33 16.83 0.63
N GLY A 226 10.58 16.25 -0.32
CA GLY A 226 9.12 16.28 -0.34
C GLY A 226 8.49 17.57 -0.87
N HIS A 227 9.30 18.58 -1.25
CA HIS A 227 8.77 19.84 -1.81
C HIS A 227 8.42 19.73 -3.27
N GLU A 228 9.24 19.00 -4.03
CA GLU A 228 9.09 18.86 -5.47
C GLU A 228 8.03 17.79 -5.77
N ARG A 229 7.01 18.18 -6.54
CA ARG A 229 5.88 17.35 -6.94
C ARG A 229 5.80 17.39 -8.48
N PRO A 230 6.71 16.69 -9.17
CA PRO A 230 6.74 16.72 -10.63
C PRO A 230 5.42 16.18 -11.19
N GLY A 231 5.04 16.66 -12.37
CA GLY A 231 3.87 16.14 -13.05
C GLY A 231 4.07 14.66 -13.40
N ILE A 232 3.02 13.84 -13.33
CA ILE A 232 3.17 12.42 -13.66
C ILE A 232 3.64 12.19 -15.11
N LEU A 233 3.21 13.04 -16.04
CA LEU A 233 3.64 12.99 -17.44
C LEU A 233 5.12 13.34 -17.61
N GLU A 234 5.63 14.28 -16.80
CA GLU A 234 7.05 14.67 -16.78
C GLU A 234 7.92 13.50 -16.27
N VAL A 235 7.50 12.85 -15.17
CA VAL A 235 8.18 11.66 -14.64
C VAL A 235 8.16 10.53 -15.65
N ALA A 236 7.01 10.27 -16.28
CA ALA A 236 6.86 9.24 -17.30
C ALA A 236 7.74 9.50 -18.53
N GLU A 237 7.76 10.74 -19.04
CA GLU A 237 8.64 11.13 -20.14
C GLU A 237 10.10 10.86 -19.80
N ARG A 238 10.55 11.30 -18.62
CA ARG A 238 11.91 11.10 -18.16
C ARG A 238 12.27 9.62 -18.07
N MET A 239 11.38 8.80 -17.50
CA MET A 239 11.55 7.35 -17.41
C MET A 239 11.72 6.70 -18.79
N LEU A 240 10.86 7.06 -19.75
CA LEU A 240 10.92 6.50 -21.10
C LEU A 240 12.18 6.94 -21.86
N ARG A 241 12.57 8.22 -21.74
CA ARG A 241 13.77 8.76 -22.38
C ARG A 241 15.03 8.06 -21.87
N GLU A 242 15.17 7.93 -20.56
CA GLU A 242 16.34 7.30 -19.93
C GLU A 242 16.40 5.80 -20.18
N SER A 243 15.25 5.11 -20.16
CA SER A 243 15.18 3.70 -20.51
C SER A 243 15.60 3.48 -21.96
N SER A 244 15.18 4.36 -22.87
CA SER A 244 15.52 4.31 -24.30
C SER A 244 17.03 4.49 -24.51
N ALA A 245 17.62 5.47 -23.82
CA ALA A 245 19.06 5.73 -23.88
C ALA A 245 19.90 4.56 -23.33
N SER A 246 19.40 3.84 -22.33
CA SER A 246 20.09 2.71 -21.72
C SER A 246 19.96 1.41 -22.52
N GLY A 247 19.20 1.40 -23.63
CA GLY A 247 18.86 0.19 -24.37
C GLY A 247 18.04 -0.82 -23.56
N SER A 248 17.52 -0.42 -22.39
CA SER A 248 16.81 -1.26 -21.44
C SER A 248 15.29 -1.29 -21.69
N VAL A 249 14.80 -0.58 -22.71
CA VAL A 249 13.40 -0.67 -23.17
C VAL A 249 13.15 -1.97 -23.90
N THR A 250 13.28 -3.07 -23.20
CA THR A 250 12.44 -4.22 -23.53
C THR A 250 11.13 -4.00 -22.77
N GLN A 251 9.98 -4.20 -23.43
CA GLN A 251 8.64 -4.19 -22.81
C GLN A 251 8.52 -5.12 -21.58
N GLN A 252 9.56 -5.89 -21.30
CA GLN A 252 9.68 -6.89 -20.26
C GLN A 252 10.58 -6.49 -19.10
N ALA A 253 11.16 -5.27 -19.05
CA ALA A 253 11.94 -4.82 -17.89
C ALA A 253 11.09 -4.99 -16.61
N PRO A 254 11.34 -6.01 -15.78
CA PRO A 254 10.35 -6.46 -14.77
C PRO A 254 10.15 -5.43 -13.65
N ASP A 255 11.07 -4.49 -13.56
CA ASP A 255 11.18 -3.51 -12.51
C ASP A 255 10.64 -2.13 -12.89
N MET A 256 10.40 -1.87 -14.18
CA MET A 256 9.77 -0.61 -14.62
C MET A 256 8.36 -0.48 -13.99
N PRO A 257 7.95 0.73 -13.58
CA PRO A 257 6.62 0.96 -13.00
C PRO A 257 5.48 0.34 -13.79
N GLY A 258 4.52 -0.29 -13.11
CA GLY A 258 3.45 -1.07 -13.73
C GLY A 258 2.65 -0.25 -14.75
N ALA A 259 2.26 0.96 -14.36
CA ALA A 259 1.53 1.91 -15.21
C ALA A 259 2.26 2.23 -16.53
N LEU A 260 3.58 2.41 -16.49
CA LEU A 260 4.41 2.69 -17.67
C LEU A 260 4.58 1.47 -18.57
N ARG A 261 4.84 0.29 -17.98
CA ARG A 261 4.92 -0.95 -18.77
C ARG A 261 3.63 -1.24 -19.51
N ARG A 262 2.50 -0.99 -18.85
CA ARG A 262 1.20 -1.11 -19.47
C ARG A 262 1.03 -0.10 -20.60
N LEU A 263 1.32 1.18 -20.34
CA LEU A 263 1.24 2.23 -21.34
C LEU A 263 2.05 1.87 -22.60
N LEU A 264 3.29 1.40 -22.44
CA LEU A 264 4.15 0.97 -23.55
C LEU A 264 3.66 -0.27 -24.30
N ARG A 265 2.87 -1.13 -23.64
CA ARG A 265 2.29 -2.31 -24.26
C ARG A 265 1.10 -1.93 -25.14
N GLU A 266 0.28 -1.00 -24.68
CA GLU A 266 -0.88 -0.51 -25.41
C GLU A 266 -0.50 0.51 -26.50
N HIS A 267 0.59 1.26 -26.28
CA HIS A 267 1.09 2.31 -27.15
C HIS A 267 2.58 2.08 -27.49
N PRO A 268 2.92 1.02 -28.26
CA PRO A 268 4.31 0.74 -28.63
C PRO A 268 4.95 1.87 -29.44
N GLU A 269 4.15 2.70 -30.11
CA GLU A 269 4.60 3.89 -30.83
C GLU A 269 5.32 4.90 -29.93
N LEU A 270 5.10 4.90 -28.61
CA LEU A 270 5.82 5.78 -27.67
C LEU A 270 7.34 5.51 -27.65
N ASN A 271 7.76 4.30 -28.02
CA ASN A 271 9.17 3.93 -28.14
C ASN A 271 9.72 4.04 -29.56
N ALA A 272 8.85 4.25 -30.56
CA ALA A 272 9.29 4.30 -31.95
C ALA A 272 10.06 5.62 -32.20
N PRO A 273 11.28 5.55 -32.77
CA PRO A 273 11.94 6.73 -33.30
C PRO A 273 11.17 7.18 -34.55
N GLY A 274 10.76 8.46 -34.60
CA GLY A 274 10.16 9.03 -35.82
C GLY A 274 8.93 9.92 -35.64
N ASP A 275 8.34 10.01 -34.44
CA ASP A 275 7.31 11.01 -34.15
C ASP A 275 7.99 12.30 -33.65
N GLU A 276 7.86 13.39 -34.40
CA GLU A 276 8.46 14.69 -34.10
C GLU A 276 7.81 15.40 -32.91
N ARG A 277 6.63 14.95 -32.47
CA ARG A 277 5.95 15.55 -31.32
C ARG A 277 6.75 15.30 -30.03
N PRO A 278 6.75 16.25 -29.09
CA PRO A 278 7.33 16.06 -27.77
C PRO A 278 6.81 14.78 -27.10
N LEU A 279 7.71 14.00 -26.51
CA LEU A 279 7.35 12.71 -25.89
C LEU A 279 6.27 12.89 -24.80
N GLN A 280 6.32 13.98 -24.04
CA GLN A 280 5.28 14.32 -23.06
C GLN A 280 3.89 14.48 -23.70
N GLU A 281 3.78 15.12 -24.86
CA GLU A 281 2.53 15.30 -25.60
C GLU A 281 1.98 13.97 -26.11
N ARG A 282 2.87 13.10 -26.60
CA ARG A 282 2.54 11.75 -27.06
C ARG A 282 2.01 10.89 -25.92
N ILE A 283 2.68 10.90 -24.75
CA ILE A 283 2.21 10.22 -23.53
C ILE A 283 0.85 10.79 -23.11
N GLY A 284 0.70 12.12 -23.08
CA GLY A 284 -0.57 12.77 -22.75
C GLY A 284 -1.70 12.32 -23.66
N THR A 285 -1.47 12.32 -24.97
CA THR A 285 -2.43 11.86 -25.98
C THR A 285 -2.81 10.40 -25.78
N ALA A 286 -1.82 9.52 -25.57
CA ALA A 286 -2.05 8.10 -25.31
C ALA A 286 -2.94 7.89 -24.08
N VAL A 287 -2.62 8.57 -22.96
CA VAL A 287 -3.39 8.46 -21.71
C VAL A 287 -4.80 9.04 -21.84
N MET A 288 -5.01 10.15 -22.56
CA MET A 288 -6.33 10.76 -22.76
C MET A 288 -7.20 10.03 -23.80
N SER A 289 -6.59 9.38 -24.80
CA SER A 289 -7.32 8.75 -25.92
C SER A 289 -8.37 7.72 -25.48
N ARG A 290 -8.19 7.14 -24.29
CA ARG A 290 -9.13 6.20 -23.67
C ARG A 290 -10.46 6.81 -23.28
N ASP A 291 -10.51 8.10 -22.98
CA ASP A 291 -11.74 8.77 -22.54
C ASP A 291 -12.76 8.93 -23.70
N VAL A 292 -12.32 8.77 -24.96
CA VAL A 292 -13.15 9.00 -26.16
C VAL A 292 -13.79 7.71 -26.68
N GLN A 293 -13.33 6.53 -26.24
CA GLN A 293 -13.75 5.23 -26.80
C GLN A 293 -14.95 4.60 -26.09
N HIS A 294 -15.55 5.26 -25.09
CA HIS A 294 -16.66 4.77 -24.27
C HIS A 294 -17.75 5.82 -24.10
#